data_AF-A0A8D9FZ15-F1
#
_entry.id   AF-A0A8D9FZ15-F1
#
_cell.length_a   1.000
_cell.length_b   1.000
_cell.length_c   1.000
_cell.angle_alpha   90.00
_cell.angle_beta   90.00
_cell.angle_gamma   90.00
#
_symmetry.space_group_name_H-M   'P 1'
#
loop_
_entity.id
_entity.type
_entity.pdbx_description
1 polymer ?
#
loop_
_entity_poly.entity_id
_entity_poly.type
_entity_poly.pdbx_seq_one_letter_code
_entity_poly.pdbx_strand_id
1 'polypeptide(L)'
;ASETNFLPDVVGRICLIQGSDLYNHYTDSKIIIGLRLDRSKLVRLTLWDKEASNFRELNRISTRKKQVVIITSIIPRIHEEKLSLTRTLNALLL
;
A
#
# COMPACT_ATOMS: atom_id res chain seq x y z
N ALA A 1 4.42 29.83 -8.63
CA ALA A 1 4.33 28.64 -9.48
C ALA A 1 3.38 27.68 -8.79
N SER A 2 2.31 27.26 -9.47
CA SER A 2 1.30 26.34 -8.94
C SER A 2 1.98 25.04 -8.53
N GLU A 3 1.88 24.63 -7.26
CA GLU A 3 2.30 23.30 -6.81
C GLU A 3 1.50 22.26 -7.60
N THR A 4 2.10 21.74 -8.66
CA THR A 4 1.51 20.65 -9.42
C THR A 4 1.32 19.48 -8.49
N ASN A 5 0.06 19.07 -8.32
CA ASN A 5 -0.43 17.86 -7.67
C ASN A 5 0.23 16.60 -8.27
N PHE A 6 1.52 16.41 -8.03
CA PHE A 6 2.25 15.24 -8.51
C PHE A 6 1.93 14.07 -7.59
N LEU A 7 0.98 13.24 -8.04
CA LEU A 7 0.66 11.98 -7.38
C LEU A 7 1.52 10.87 -8.01
N PRO A 8 2.61 10.43 -7.35
CA PRO A 8 3.48 9.40 -7.90
C PRO A 8 2.79 8.05 -8.00
N ASP A 9 3.24 7.30 -9.01
CA ASP A 9 3.02 5.86 -9.09
C ASP A 9 4.23 5.12 -8.50
N VAL A 10 3.97 4.04 -7.77
CA VAL A 10 4.99 3.27 -7.06
C VAL A 10 4.83 1.79 -7.41
N VAL A 11 5.94 1.17 -7.82
CA VAL A 11 6.03 -0.28 -8.00
C VAL A 11 6.95 -0.84 -6.92
N GLY A 12 6.47 -1.81 -6.15
CA GLY A 12 7.22 -2.37 -5.04
C GLY A 12 6.86 -3.82 -4.74
N ARG A 13 7.83 -4.55 -4.19
CA ARG A 13 7.58 -5.91 -3.68
C ARG A 13 7.11 -5.84 -2.24
N ILE A 14 6.00 -6.51 -1.93
CA ILE A 14 5.54 -6.68 -0.55
C ILE A 14 6.58 -7.53 0.21
N CYS A 15 7.08 -6.99 1.31
CA CYS A 15 8.01 -7.69 2.21
C CYS A 15 7.46 -7.85 3.63
N LEU A 16 6.41 -7.10 3.98
CA LEU A 16 5.79 -7.12 5.30
C LEU A 16 4.33 -6.69 5.20
N ILE A 17 3.46 -7.34 5.97
CA ILE A 17 2.07 -6.94 6.16
C ILE A 17 1.81 -6.93 7.67
N GLN A 18 1.30 -5.82 8.19
CA GLN A 18 0.95 -5.63 9.60
C GLN A 18 -0.47 -5.09 9.72
N GLY A 19 -1.24 -5.61 10.65
CA GLY A 19 -2.61 -5.17 10.93
C GLY A 19 -3.34 -6.19 11.78
N SER A 20 -4.48 -5.79 12.35
CA SER A 20 -5.42 -6.71 12.98
C SER A 20 -6.21 -7.48 11.93
N ASP A 21 -6.59 -8.71 12.29
CA ASP A 21 -7.56 -9.52 11.55
C ASP A 21 -7.27 -9.63 10.04
N LEU A 22 -6.00 -9.84 9.66
CA LEU A 22 -5.53 -9.83 8.27
C LEU A 22 -6.23 -10.84 7.34
N TYR A 23 -6.87 -11.87 7.91
CA TYR A 23 -7.60 -12.89 7.16
C TYR A 23 -9.12 -12.70 7.18
N ASN A 24 -9.63 -11.72 7.93
CA ASN A 24 -11.05 -11.39 7.99
C ASN A 24 -11.35 -10.21 7.04
N HIS A 25 -11.81 -10.50 5.82
CA HIS A 25 -12.11 -9.46 4.83
C HIS A 25 -13.29 -8.55 5.19
N TYR A 26 -14.10 -8.89 6.21
CA TYR A 26 -15.18 -8.02 6.68
C TYR A 26 -14.70 -6.85 7.54
N THR A 27 -13.43 -6.86 8.00
CA THR A 27 -12.86 -5.70 8.71
C THR A 27 -12.24 -4.69 7.75
N ASP A 28 -12.44 -3.42 8.09
CA ASP A 28 -11.95 -2.23 7.42
C ASP A 28 -10.80 -1.56 8.22
N SER A 29 -10.34 -2.22 9.30
CA SER A 29 -9.26 -1.73 10.14
C SER A 29 -7.95 -1.56 9.37
N LYS A 30 -7.16 -0.55 9.78
CA LYS A 30 -5.89 -0.15 9.16
C LYS A 30 -4.96 -1.34 8.88
N ILE A 31 -4.35 -1.33 7.68
CA ILE A 31 -3.25 -2.22 7.32
C ILE A 31 -2.02 -1.39 6.97
N ILE A 32 -0.86 -1.86 7.41
CA ILE A 32 0.44 -1.30 7.04
C ILE A 32 1.18 -2.34 6.20
N ILE A 33 1.61 -1.95 5.02
CA ILE A 33 2.34 -2.79 4.08
C ILE A 33 3.74 -2.21 3.90
N GLY A 34 4.75 -3.04 4.11
CA GLY A 34 6.14 -2.73 3.77
C GLY A 34 6.40 -3.07 2.30
N LEU A 35 6.84 -2.09 1.53
CA LEU A 35 7.18 -2.24 0.12
C LEU A 35 8.66 -2.00 -0.08
N ARG A 36 9.34 -2.96 -0.69
CA ARG A 36 10.72 -2.79 -1.16
C ARG A 36 10.71 -2.30 -2.61
N LEU A 37 11.19 -1.08 -2.85
CA LEU A 37 11.22 -0.45 -4.17
C LEU A 37 12.50 -0.82 -4.94
N ASP A 38 13.64 -0.84 -4.23
CA ASP A 38 14.94 -1.26 -4.76
C ASP A 38 15.74 -2.05 -3.69
N ARG A 39 17.06 -2.21 -3.83
CA ARG A 39 17.85 -2.97 -2.85
C ARG A 39 17.91 -2.35 -1.45
N SER A 40 17.77 -1.03 -1.33
CA SER A 40 17.95 -0.29 -0.06
C SER A 40 16.73 0.52 0.37
N LYS A 41 15.77 0.79 -0.52
CA LYS A 41 14.59 1.60 -0.22
C LYS A 41 13.39 0.74 0.18
N LEU A 42 12.91 0.99 1.39
CA LEU A 42 11.67 0.45 1.94
C LEU A 42 10.72 1.59 2.26
N VAL A 43 9.48 1.48 1.79
CA VAL A 43 8.42 2.46 2.03
C VAL A 43 7.24 1.80 2.72
N ARG A 44 6.47 2.58 3.48
CA ARG A 44 5.24 2.09 4.14
C ARG A 44 4.03 2.60 3.39
N LEU A 45 3.19 1.68 2.95
CA LEU A 45 1.84 1.98 2.50
C LEU A 45 0.88 1.75 3.66
N THR A 46 0.03 2.74 3.94
CA THR A 46 -1.04 2.58 4.93
C THR A 46 -2.37 2.56 4.20
N LEU A 47 -3.11 1.47 4.36
CA LEU A 47 -4.46 1.30 3.83
C LEU A 47 -5.46 1.44 4.97
N TRP A 48 -6.57 2.12 4.67
CA TRP A 48 -7.69 2.32 5.58
C TRP A 48 -8.99 1.86 4.91
N ASP A 49 -9.99 1.63 5.75
CA ASP A 49 -11.39 1.44 5.37
C ASP A 49 -11.57 0.35 4.29
N LYS A 50 -12.33 0.68 3.24
CA LYS A 50 -12.62 -0.21 2.11
C LYS A 50 -11.38 -0.73 1.40
N GLU A 51 -10.32 0.07 1.31
CA GLU A 51 -9.08 -0.36 0.64
C GLU A 51 -8.33 -1.42 1.48
N ALA A 52 -8.40 -1.30 2.81
CA ALA A 52 -7.88 -2.33 3.70
C ALA A 52 -8.67 -3.64 3.58
N SER A 53 -10.00 -3.57 3.54
CA SER A 53 -10.87 -4.73 3.31
C SER A 53 -10.60 -5.41 1.95
N ASN A 54 -10.56 -4.65 0.86
CA ASN A 54 -10.23 -5.15 -0.48
C ASN A 54 -8.85 -5.83 -0.52
N PHE A 55 -7.85 -5.22 0.13
CA PHE A 55 -6.52 -5.83 0.21
C PHE A 55 -6.53 -7.16 0.95
N ARG A 56 -7.33 -7.31 2.03
CA ARG A 56 -7.46 -8.60 2.74
C ARG A 56 -8.05 -9.68 1.84
N GLU A 57 -9.09 -9.35 1.07
CA GLU A 57 -9.69 -10.29 0.14
C GLU A 57 -8.66 -10.77 -0.91
N LEU A 58 -7.93 -9.84 -1.52
CA LEU A 58 -6.89 -10.14 -2.51
C LEU A 58 -5.72 -10.94 -1.91
N ASN A 59 -5.27 -10.55 -0.72
CA ASN A 59 -4.21 -11.26 -0.02
C ASN A 59 -4.63 -12.68 0.41
N ARG A 60 -5.91 -12.89 0.77
CA ARG A 60 -6.46 -14.21 1.10
C ARG A 60 -6.43 -15.15 -0.09
N ILE A 61 -6.74 -14.65 -1.29
CA ILE A 61 -6.82 -15.46 -2.52
C ILE A 61 -5.42 -15.70 -3.12
N SER A 62 -4.43 -14.87 -2.78
CA SER A 62 -3.08 -14.98 -3.31
C SER A 62 -2.26 -16.08 -2.63
N THR A 63 -1.89 -17.11 -3.40
CA THR A 63 -0.97 -18.18 -2.97
C THR A 63 0.51 -17.83 -3.17
N ARG A 64 0.82 -16.61 -3.66
CA ARG A 64 2.15 -16.25 -4.14
C ARG A 64 3.06 -15.75 -3.01
N LYS A 65 4.21 -16.42 -2.83
CA LYS A 65 5.26 -16.04 -1.85
C LYS A 65 5.96 -14.70 -2.13
N LYS A 66 5.82 -14.14 -3.33
CA LYS A 66 6.42 -12.86 -3.74
C LYS A 66 5.39 -12.06 -4.52
N GLN A 67 4.72 -11.14 -3.85
CA GLN A 67 3.74 -10.24 -4.45
C GLN A 67 4.42 -8.92 -4.83
N VAL A 68 4.28 -8.52 -6.08
CA VAL A 68 4.64 -7.17 -6.56
C VAL A 68 3.35 -6.40 -6.69
N VAL A 69 3.30 -5.19 -6.17
CA VAL A 69 2.16 -4.29 -6.30
C VAL A 69 2.53 -3.06 -7.08
N ILE A 70 1.60 -2.62 -7.92
CA ILE A 70 1.61 -1.30 -8.57
C ILE A 70 0.58 -0.47 -7.82
N ILE A 71 0.98 0.71 -7.37
CA ILE A 71 0.10 1.61 -6.64
C ILE A 71 0.17 2.95 -7.36
N THR A 72 -0.97 3.41 -7.84
CA THR A 72 -1.05 4.62 -8.66
C THR A 72 -1.68 5.77 -7.90
N SER A 73 -1.37 6.99 -8.32
CA SER A 73 -2.06 8.21 -7.85
C SER A 73 -2.07 8.37 -6.33
N ILE A 74 -0.91 8.16 -5.70
CA ILE A 74 -0.75 8.18 -4.25
C ILE A 74 -0.50 9.61 -3.77
N ILE A 75 -1.01 9.98 -2.60
CA ILE A 75 -0.57 11.14 -1.83
C ILE A 75 0.67 10.74 -1.00
N PRO A 76 1.88 11.18 -1.38
CA PRO A 76 3.08 10.90 -0.61
C PRO A 76 3.12 11.80 0.62
N ARG A 77 3.39 11.21 1.79
CA ARG A 77 3.67 11.94 3.03
C ARG A 77 5.06 11.54 3.50
N ILE A 78 5.95 12.50 3.65
CA ILE A 78 7.28 12.27 4.24
C ILE A 78 7.19 12.64 5.72
N HIS A 79 7.48 11.68 6.60
CA HIS A 79 7.59 11.92 8.04
C HIS A 79 8.89 11.28 8.53
N GLU A 80 9.79 12.07 9.13
CA GLU A 80 11.08 11.57 9.68
C GLU A 80 11.86 10.70 8.68
N GLU A 81 12.07 11.21 7.46
CA GLU A 81 12.75 10.49 6.34
C GLU A 81 12.04 9.23 5.84
N LYS A 82 10.84 8.92 6.37
CA LYS A 82 10.03 7.78 5.97
C LYS A 82 8.91 8.22 5.02
N LEU A 83 8.91 7.67 3.82
CA LEU A 83 7.81 7.84 2.88
C LEU A 83 6.61 6.96 3.30
N SER A 84 5.51 7.63 3.62
CA SER A 84 4.20 7.06 3.88
C SER A 84 3.29 7.35 2.69
N LEU A 85 2.74 6.29 2.11
CA LEU A 85 1.86 6.36 0.96
C LEU A 85 0.40 6.30 1.45
N THR A 86 -0.43 7.29 1.10
CA THR A 86 -1.89 7.33 1.37
C THR A 86 -2.62 7.53 0.05
N ARG A 87 -3.72 6.80 -0.20
CA ARG A 87 -4.36 6.80 -1.52
C ARG A 87 -5.57 7.76 -1.59
N THR A 88 -5.79 8.33 -2.78
CA THR A 88 -7.07 8.89 -3.25
C THR A 88 -7.76 7.90 -4.18
N LEU A 89 -9.10 7.83 -4.16
CA LEU A 89 -9.93 6.85 -4.90
C LEU A 89 -9.31 6.43 -6.25
N ASN A 90 -9.08 5.13 -6.46
CA ASN A 90 -8.59 4.42 -7.66
C ASN A 90 -7.10 3.97 -7.65
N ALA A 91 -6.89 2.69 -7.38
CA ALA A 91 -5.68 1.91 -7.57
C ALA A 91 -6.14 0.47 -7.74
N LEU A 92 -5.64 -0.11 -8.82
CA LEU A 92 -5.88 -1.47 -9.27
C LEU A 92 -4.77 -2.33 -8.66
N LEU A 93 -5.14 -3.32 -7.84
CA LEU A 93 -4.21 -4.41 -7.50
C LEU A 93 -4.25 -5.41 -8.67
N LEU A 94 -3.14 -5.59 -9.38
CA LEU A 94 -2.96 -6.64 -10.38
C LEU A 94 -2.33 -7.89 -9.75
#